data_AF-A0A2A4V8I4-F1
#
_entry.id   AF-A0A2A4V8I4-F1
#
_cell.length_a   1.000
_cell.length_b   1.000
_cell.length_c   1.000
_cell.angle_alpha   90.00
_cell.angle_beta   90.00
_cell.angle_gamma   90.00
#
_symmetry.space_group_name_H-M   'P 1'
#
loop_
_entity.id
_entity.type
_entity.pdbx_description
1 polymer ?
#
loop_
_entity_poly.entity_id
_entity_poly.type
_entity_poly.pdbx_seq_one_letter_code
_entity_poly.pdbx_strand_id
1 'polypeptide(L)' 'MRREQWDKQHEELRAELKSIRTNANLTQEELAARLETKQSFISKYERGERTLDFVEVILVCNACGYSPAKLIRKLSIPNR' A
#
# COMPACT_ATOMS: atom_id res chain seq x y z
N MET A 1 23.12 -1.64 6.19
CA MET A 1 23.29 -2.30 4.87
C MET A 1 22.25 -1.80 3.86
N ARG A 2 22.53 -1.84 2.56
CA ARG A 2 21.59 -1.36 1.51
C ARG A 2 20.21 -2.06 1.55
N ARG A 3 20.18 -3.31 2.01
CA ARG A 3 18.97 -4.15 2.17
C ARG A 3 18.02 -3.63 3.28
N GLU A 4 18.57 -3.37 4.47
CA GLU A 4 17.81 -2.87 5.63
C GLU A 4 17.10 -1.54 5.36
N GLN A 5 17.71 -0.66 4.57
CA GLN A 5 17.09 0.62 4.20
C GLN A 5 15.87 0.42 3.30
N TRP A 6 15.94 -0.48 2.32
CA TRP A 6 14.81 -0.81 1.47
C TRP A 6 13.70 -1.50 2.25
N ASP A 7 14.05 -2.36 3.22
CA ASP A 7 13.05 -3.04 4.06
C ASP A 7 12.22 -2.02 4.85
N LYS A 8 12.87 -1.02 5.46
CA LYS A 8 12.19 0.07 6.16
C LYS A 8 11.27 0.88 5.25
N GLN A 9 11.70 1.20 4.03
CA GLN A 9 10.88 1.95 3.07
C GLN A 9 9.65 1.15 2.61
N HIS A 10 9.79 -0.17 2.42
CA HIS A 10 8.65 -1.03 2.10
C HIS A 10 7.69 -1.16 3.29
N GLU A 11 8.19 -1.20 4.53
CA GLU A 11 7.35 -1.19 5.72
C GLU A 11 6.52 0.10 5.82
N GLU A 12 7.15 1.27 5.60
CA GLU A 12 6.47 2.56 5.61
C GLU A 12 5.38 2.63 4.52
N LEU A 13 5.69 2.18 3.29
CA LEU A 13 4.71 2.10 2.21
C LEU A 13 3.51 1.23 2.58
N ARG A 14 3.75 0.01 3.10
CA ARG A 14 2.67 -0.91 3.51
C ARG A 14 1.81 -0.35 4.63
N ALA A 15 2.46 0.25 5.63
CA ALA A 15 1.77 0.88 6.75
C ALA A 15 0.85 2.01 6.26
N GLU A 16 1.33 2.82 5.32
CA GLU A 16 0.55 3.93 4.79
C GLU A 16 -0.60 3.46 3.88
N LEU A 17 -0.39 2.44 3.04
CA LEU A 17 -1.48 1.84 2.26
C LEU A 17 -2.57 1.22 3.15
N LYS A 18 -2.19 0.57 4.24
CA LYS A 18 -3.14 0.06 5.24
C LYS A 18 -3.92 1.20 5.88
N SER A 19 -3.23 2.29 6.25
CA SER A 19 -3.85 3.50 6.82
C SER A 19 -4.86 4.12 5.84
N ILE A 20 -4.49 4.25 4.56
CA ILE A 20 -5.37 4.73 3.49
C ILE A 20 -6.64 3.88 3.40
N ARG A 21 -6.51 2.54 3.40
CA ARG A 21 -7.67 1.63 3.39
C ARG A 21 -8.57 1.84 4.61
N THR A 22 -7.98 1.87 5.82
CA THR A 22 -8.77 2.03 7.04
C THR A 22 -9.46 3.39 7.13
N ASN A 23 -8.82 4.45 6.65
CA ASN A 23 -9.40 5.80 6.60
C ASN A 23 -10.53 5.90 5.56
N ALA A 24 -10.52 5.04 4.54
CA ALA A 24 -11.64 4.87 3.62
C ALA A 24 -12.78 4.01 4.20
N ASN A 25 -12.68 3.58 5.47
CA ASN A 25 -13.61 2.67 6.15
C ASN A 25 -13.84 1.35 5.40
N LEU A 26 -12.80 0.83 4.75
CA LEU A 26 -12.86 -0.42 4.01
C LEU A 26 -12.23 -1.56 4.82
N THR A 27 -12.92 -2.70 4.87
CA THR A 27 -12.34 -3.98 5.21
C THR A 27 -11.39 -4.46 4.10
N GLN A 28 -10.58 -5.49 4.39
CA GLN A 28 -9.74 -6.11 3.38
C GLN A 28 -10.56 -6.81 2.28
N GLU A 29 -11.74 -7.35 2.62
CA GLU A 29 -12.65 -7.99 1.65
C GLU A 29 -13.27 -6.96 0.70
N GLU A 30 -13.72 -5.82 1.22
CA GLU A 30 -14.31 -4.76 0.39
C GLU A 30 -13.28 -4.12 -0.54
N LEU A 31 -12.05 -3.89 -0.07
CA LEU A 31 -10.98 -3.42 -0.96
C LEU A 31 -10.65 -4.46 -2.03
N ALA A 32 -10.61 -5.75 -1.67
CA ALA A 32 -10.37 -6.82 -2.63
C ALA A 32 -11.47 -6.89 -3.70
N ALA A 33 -12.74 -6.72 -3.30
CA ALA A 33 -13.86 -6.66 -4.24
C ALA A 33 -13.73 -5.47 -5.21
N ARG A 34 -13.33 -4.29 -4.73
CA ARG A 34 -13.08 -3.11 -5.59
C ARG A 34 -11.93 -3.29 -6.57
N LEU A 35 -10.96 -4.14 -6.22
CA LEU A 35 -9.78 -4.44 -7.03
C LEU A 35 -9.92 -5.73 -7.84
N GLU A 36 -11.10 -6.35 -7.84
CA GLU A 36 -11.38 -7.63 -8.53
C GLU A 36 -10.36 -8.73 -8.17
N THR A 37 -9.97 -8.78 -6.90
CA THR A 37 -8.95 -9.71 -6.38
C THR A 37 -9.43 -10.43 -5.12
N LYS A 38 -8.59 -11.29 -4.55
CA LYS A 38 -8.89 -12.04 -3.31
C LYS A 38 -8.48 -11.22 -2.09
N GLN A 39 -9.23 -11.32 -0.99
CA GLN A 39 -8.84 -10.73 0.29
C GLN A 39 -7.41 -11.14 0.72
N SER A 40 -6.98 -12.36 0.38
CA SER A 40 -5.63 -12.85 0.68
C SER A 40 -4.53 -12.04 -0.02
N PHE A 41 -4.80 -11.43 -1.18
CA PHE A 41 -3.88 -10.51 -1.83
C PHE A 41 -3.66 -9.27 -0.95
N ILE A 42 -4.75 -8.68 -0.43
CA ILE A 42 -4.70 -7.53 0.48
C ILE A 42 -3.94 -7.88 1.75
N SER A 43 -4.30 -9.01 2.36
CA SER A 43 -3.70 -9.51 3.58
C SER A 43 -2.19 -9.74 3.45
N LYS A 44 -1.75 -10.35 2.34
CA LYS A 44 -0.33 -10.65 2.08
C LYS A 44 0.50 -9.38 1.91
N TYR A 45 0.00 -8.40 1.15
CA TYR A 45 0.78 -7.17 0.97
C TYR A 45 0.81 -6.34 2.26
N GLU A 46 -0.28 -6.29 3.04
CA GLU A 46 -0.28 -5.54 4.30
C GLU A 46 0.67 -6.15 5.34
N ARG A 47 0.89 -7.47 5.30
CA ARG A 47 1.87 -8.17 6.15
C ARG A 47 3.30 -8.17 5.62
N GLY A 48 3.52 -7.71 4.39
CA GLY A 48 4.84 -7.75 3.75
C GLY A 48 5.26 -9.12 3.21
N GLU A 49 4.34 -10.09 3.17
CA GLU A 49 4.55 -11.40 2.53
C GLU A 49 4.53 -11.29 1.00
N ARG A 50 4.03 -10.17 0.47
CA ARG A 50 4.04 -9.84 -0.95
C ARG A 50 4.37 -8.36 -1.15
N THR A 51 5.31 -8.07 -2.03
CA THR A 51 5.59 -6.70 -2.47
C THR A 51 4.57 -6.30 -3.53
N LEU A 52 4.06 -5.07 -3.46
CA LEU A 52 3.26 -4.48 -4.53
C LEU A 52 4.18 -3.82 -5.56
N ASP A 53 3.85 -3.97 -6.84
CA ASP A 53 4.42 -3.09 -7.86
C ASP A 53 3.77 -1.70 -7.82
N PHE A 54 4.34 -0.75 -8.56
CA PHE A 54 3.87 0.64 -8.55
C PHE A 54 2.44 0.81 -9.09
N VAL A 55 2.03 0.01 -10.06
CA VAL A 55 0.66 0.06 -10.63
C VAL A 55 -0.33 -0.45 -9.59
N GLU A 56 -0.01 -1.53 -8.88
CA GLU A 56 -0.83 -2.06 -7.79
C GLU A 56 -0.98 -1.05 -6.65
N VAL A 57 0.08 -0.31 -6.31
CA VAL A 57 0.02 0.80 -5.34
C VAL A 57 -0.97 1.88 -5.78
N ILE A 58 -0.93 2.28 -7.06
CA ILE A 58 -1.87 3.27 -7.62
C ILE A 58 -3.31 2.75 -7.56
N LEU A 59 -3.53 1.48 -7.94
CA LEU A 59 -4.86 0.87 -7.92
C LEU A 59 -5.44 0.84 -6.49
N VAL A 60 -4.64 0.44 -5.50
CA VAL A 60 -5.05 0.46 -4.09
C VAL A 60 -5.44 1.87 -3.64
N CYS A 61 -4.63 2.88 -3.96
CA CYS A 61 -4.95 4.27 -3.65
C CYS A 61 -6.28 4.70 -4.27
N ASN A 62 -6.46 4.48 -5.56
CA ASN A 62 -7.67 4.88 -6.28
C ASN A 62 -8.91 4.15 -5.77
N ALA A 63 -8.81 2.85 -5.49
CA ALA A 63 -9.91 2.05 -4.93
C ALA A 63 -10.33 2.52 -3.53
N CYS A 64 -9.43 3.14 -2.78
CA CYS A 64 -9.71 3.79 -1.50
C CYS A 64 -10.12 5.27 -1.63
N GLY A 65 -10.25 5.81 -2.85
CA GLY A 65 -10.55 7.23 -3.08
C GLY A 65 -9.39 8.17 -2.69
N TYR A 66 -8.17 7.65 -2.62
CA TYR A 66 -6.97 8.39 -2.22
C TYR A 66 -6.10 8.71 -3.43
N SER A 67 -5.52 9.91 -3.46
CA SER A 67 -4.64 10.33 -4.56
C SER A 67 -3.24 9.72 -4.42
N PRO A 68 -2.73 8.98 -5.42
CA PRO A 68 -1.37 8.45 -5.40
C PRO A 68 -0.30 9.54 -5.23
N ALA A 69 -0.54 10.74 -5.76
CA ALA A 69 0.36 11.89 -5.60
C ALA A 69 0.47 12.35 -4.14
N LYS A 70 -0.60 12.22 -3.34
CA LYS A 70 -0.56 12.49 -1.90
C LYS A 70 0.26 11.44 -1.15
N LEU A 71 0.17 10.17 -1.56
CA LEU A 71 0.96 9.08 -0.98
C LEU A 71 2.46 9.36 -1.19
N ILE A 72 2.86 9.66 -2.42
CA ILE A 72 4.26 9.95 -2.76
C ILE A 72 4.82 11.12 -1.93
N ARG A 73 4.02 12.17 -1.69
CA ARG A 73 4.44 13.30 -0.84
C ARG A 73 4.56 12.94 0.63
N LYS A 74 3.83 11.93 1.09
CA LYS A 74 3.83 11.50 2.50
C LYS A 74 4.98 10.54 2.81
N LEU A 75 5.39 9.73 1.83
CA LEU A 75 6.52 8.82 1.98
C LEU A 75 7.82 9.61 2.09
N SER A 76 8.56 9.40 3.17
CA SER A 76 9.85 10.05 3.39
C SER A 76 10.97 9.27 2.68
N ILE A 77 10.96 9.27 1.35
CA ILE A 77 12.03 8.66 0.56
C ILE A 77 13.15 9.69 0.41
N PRO A 78 14.36 9.46 0.99
CA PRO A 78 15.47 10.39 0.83
C PRO A 78 15.88 10.47 -0.64
N ASN A 79 16.05 11.69 -1.17
CA ASN A 79 16.82 11.88 -2.40
C ASN A 79 18.25 11.43 -2.11
N ARG A 80 18.72 10.41 -2.84
CA ARG A 80 20.12 9.97 -2.79
C ARG A 80 21.00 10.89 -3.60
#